data_AF-A0A5B9WDL3-F1
#
_entry.id   AF-A0A5B9WDL3-F1
#
_cell.length_a   1.000
_cell.length_b   1.000
_cell.length_c   1.000
_cell.angle_alpha   90.00
_cell.angle_beta   90.00
_cell.angle_gamma   90.00
#
_symmetry.space_group_name_H-M   'P 1'
#
loop_
_entity.id
_entity.type
_entity.pdbx_description
1 polymer ?
#
loop_
_entity_poly.entity_id
_entity_poly.type
_entity_poly.pdbx_seq_one_letter_code
_entity_poly.pdbx_strand_id
1 'polypeptide(L)' 'MTKLLEKAFAEAAKLPEDEQVVLASRLLAELGAEDEFDRAIAGSAHRLAGMAAEAVAEHRAGLTKELDPDRL' A
#
# COMPACT_ATOMS: atom_id res chain seq x y z
N MET A 1 12.13 8.12 -19.94
CA MET A 1 12.49 7.09 -18.95
C MET A 1 13.66 7.63 -18.15
N THR A 2 13.78 7.34 -16.84
CA THR A 2 14.97 7.77 -16.09
C THR A 2 16.16 6.89 -16.47
N LYS A 3 17.39 7.40 -16.33
CA LYS A 3 18.60 6.58 -16.59
C LYS A 3 18.64 5.30 -15.76
N LEU A 4 18.07 5.33 -14.56
CA LEU A 4 17.98 4.17 -13.69
C LEU A 4 17.01 3.13 -14.25
N LEU A 5 15.83 3.56 -14.69
CA LEU A 5 14.81 2.68 -15.25
C LEU A 5 15.27 2.08 -16.60
N GLU A 6 15.97 2.86 -17.42
CA GLU A 6 16.62 2.36 -18.66
C GLU A 6 17.62 1.24 -18.36
N LYS A 7 18.49 1.43 -17.36
CA LYS A 7 19.44 0.41 -16.94
C LYS A 7 18.73 -0.86 -16.43
N ALA A 8 17.67 -0.71 -15.65
CA ALA A 8 16.90 -1.85 -15.16
C ALA A 8 16.30 -2.69 -16.30
N PHE A 9 15.70 -2.05 -17.31
CA PHE A 9 15.21 -2.75 -18.51
C PHE A 9 16.33 -3.41 -19.32
N ALA A 10 17.48 -2.74 -19.46
CA ALA A 10 18.63 -3.30 -20.17
C ALA A 10 19.19 -4.55 -19.47
N GLU A 11 19.20 -4.61 -18.14
CA GLU A 11 19.59 -5.82 -17.40
C GLU A 11 18.51 -6.90 -17.48
N ALA A 12 17.22 -6.55 -17.36
CA ALA A 12 16.10 -7.47 -17.49
C ALA A 12 16.08 -8.17 -18.87
N ALA A 13 16.37 -7.43 -19.95
CA ALA A 13 16.39 -7.96 -21.31
C ALA A 13 17.49 -9.00 -21.56
N LYS A 14 18.48 -9.15 -20.67
CA LYS A 14 19.52 -10.18 -20.76
C LYS A 14 19.06 -11.53 -20.24
N LEU A 15 17.94 -11.58 -19.51
CA LEU A 15 17.42 -12.82 -18.94
C LEU A 15 16.80 -13.71 -20.04
N PRO A 16 16.71 -15.03 -19.81
CA PRO A 16 15.86 -15.92 -20.60
C PRO A 16 14.41 -15.43 -20.69
N GLU A 17 13.70 -15.77 -21.77
CA GLU A 17 12.34 -15.26 -22.03
C GLU A 17 11.34 -15.63 -20.92
N ASP A 18 11.43 -16.84 -20.39
CA ASP A 18 10.61 -17.30 -19.26
C ASP A 18 10.87 -16.49 -17.98
N GLU A 19 12.14 -16.17 -17.70
CA GLU A 19 12.50 -15.30 -16.57
C GLU A 19 12.05 -13.85 -16.78
N GLN A 20 12.11 -13.34 -18.02
CA GLN A 20 11.57 -12.02 -18.37
C GLN A 20 10.07 -11.94 -18.12
N VAL A 21 9.31 -12.98 -18.50
CA VAL A 21 7.87 -13.06 -18.26
C VAL A 21 7.56 -13.04 -16.76
N VAL A 22 8.29 -13.82 -15.96
CA VAL A 22 8.11 -13.84 -14.50
C VAL A 22 8.42 -12.47 -13.89
N LEU A 23 9.52 -11.82 -14.30
CA LEU A 23 9.89 -10.50 -13.81
C LEU A 23 8.84 -9.44 -14.18
N ALA A 24 8.39 -9.44 -15.44
CA ALA A 24 7.37 -8.51 -15.93
C ALA A 24 6.05 -8.68 -15.17
N SER A 25 5.61 -9.92 -14.94
CA SER A 25 4.38 -10.20 -14.18
C SER A 25 4.44 -9.66 -12.76
N ARG A 26 5.59 -9.81 -12.08
CA ARG A 26 5.77 -9.29 -10.71
C ARG A 26 5.77 -7.76 -10.68
N LEU A 27 6.48 -7.14 -11.61
CA LEU A 27 6.57 -5.68 -11.69
C LEU A 27 5.19 -5.05 -11.97
N LEU A 28 4.42 -5.64 -12.88
CA LEU A 28 3.06 -5.17 -13.18
C LEU A 28 2.12 -5.35 -11.98
N ALA A 29 2.24 -6.44 -11.24
CA ALA A 29 1.45 -6.66 -10.02
C ALA A 29 1.77 -5.62 -8.94
N GLU A 30 3.05 -5.30 -8.72
CA GLU A 30 3.47 -4.28 -7.75
C GLU A 30 2.92 -2.89 -8.12
N LEU A 31 3.09 -2.48 -9.38
CA LEU A 31 2.58 -1.20 -9.88
C LEU A 31 1.06 -1.11 -9.78
N GLY A 32 0.35 -2.23 -10.02
CA GLY A 32 -1.10 -2.29 -9.85
C GLY A 32 -1.55 -2.22 -8.38
N ALA A 33 -0.81 -2.85 -7.47
CA ALA A 33 -1.11 -2.86 -6.04
C ALA A 33 -0.94 -1.47 -5.40
N GLU A 34 0.11 -0.73 -5.77
CA GLU A 34 0.29 0.68 -5.34
C GLU A 34 -0.88 1.55 -5.82
N ASP A 35 -1.27 1.42 -7.09
CA ASP A 35 -2.40 2.14 -7.69
C ASP A 35 -3.74 1.86 -6.99
N GLU A 36 -4.00 0.59 -6.63
CA GLU A 36 -5.24 0.19 -5.94
C GLU A 36 -5.29 0.71 -4.51
N PHE A 37 -4.17 0.65 -3.79
CA PHE A 37 -4.07 1.17 -2.43
C PHE A 37 -4.30 2.68 -2.40
N ASP A 38 -3.66 3.44 -3.29
CA ASP A 38 -3.81 4.89 -3.38
C ASP A 38 -5.26 5.29 -3.69
N ARG A 39 -5.92 4.58 -4.61
CA ARG A 39 -7.34 4.80 -4.91
C ARG A 39 -8.24 4.47 -3.71
N ALA A 40 -7.97 3.37 -3.01
CA ALA A 40 -8.73 2.97 -1.84
C ALA A 40 -8.61 4.00 -0.71
N ILE A 41 -7.40 4.54 -0.49
CA ILE A 41 -7.14 5.60 0.49
C ILE A 41 -7.79 6.92 0.08
N ALA A 42 -7.66 7.33 -1.18
CA ALA A 42 -8.30 8.56 -1.67
C ALA A 42 -9.82 8.54 -1.47
N GLY A 43 -10.46 7.38 -1.63
CA GLY A 43 -11.90 7.19 -1.41
C GLY A 43 -12.33 6.94 0.04
N SER A 44 -11.40 6.82 1.00
CA SER A 44 -11.73 6.43 2.38
C SER A 44 -11.88 7.60 3.35
N ALA A 45 -11.51 8.82 2.95
CA ALA A 45 -11.44 9.99 3.82
C ALA A 45 -12.71 10.23 4.65
N HIS A 46 -13.90 10.12 4.04
CA HIS A 46 -15.16 10.33 4.77
C HIS A 46 -15.43 9.23 5.81
N ARG A 47 -15.16 7.96 5.46
CA ARG A 47 -15.32 6.83 6.40
C ARG A 47 -14.33 6.94 7.57
N LEU A 48 -13.07 7.25 7.27
CA LEU A 48 -12.03 7.46 8.29
C LEU A 48 -12.37 8.63 9.21
N ALA A 49 -12.92 9.73 8.68
CA ALA A 49 -13.37 10.85 9.49
C ALA A 49 -14.51 10.45 10.45
N GLY A 50 -15.46 9.62 10.00
CA GLY A 50 -16.51 9.05 10.85
C GLY A 50 -15.94 8.20 11.98
N MET A 51 -15.07 7.24 11.65
CA MET A 51 -14.41 6.38 12.63
C MET A 51 -13.60 7.19 13.66
N ALA A 52 -12.90 8.24 13.22
CA ALA A 52 -12.16 9.12 14.12
C ALA A 52 -13.09 9.91 15.06
N ALA A 53 -14.21 10.41 14.55
CA ALA A 53 -15.20 11.11 15.37
C ALA A 53 -15.82 10.18 16.42
N GLU A 54 -16.16 8.95 16.03
CA GLU A 54 -16.68 7.91 16.94
C GLU A 54 -15.66 7.58 18.03
N ALA A 55 -14.41 7.29 17.67
CA ALA A 55 -13.36 6.99 18.65
C ALA A 55 -13.16 8.13 19.67
N VAL A 56 -13.18 9.39 19.20
CA VAL A 56 -13.09 10.56 20.09
C VAL A 56 -14.32 10.66 21.02
N ALA A 57 -15.52 10.38 20.50
CA ALA A 57 -16.75 10.40 21.30
C ALA A 57 -16.74 9.31 22.38
N GLU A 58 -16.34 8.08 22.02
CA GLU A 58 -16.20 6.96 22.96
C GLU A 58 -15.18 7.25 24.05
N HIS A 59 -14.02 7.83 23.68
CA HIS A 59 -13.01 8.22 24.65
C HIS A 59 -13.54 9.25 25.65
N ARG A 60 -14.23 10.28 25.16
CA ARG A 60 -14.87 11.31 26.00
C ARG A 60 -15.96 10.74 26.91
N ALA A 61 -16.65 9.69 26.45
CA ALA A 61 -17.65 8.97 27.25
C ALA A 61 -17.05 7.99 28.26
N GLY A 62 -15.72 7.84 28.31
CA GLY A 62 -15.04 6.88 29.20
C GLY A 62 -15.20 5.42 28.77
N LEU A 63 -15.55 5.18 27.50
CA LEU A 63 -15.79 3.84 26.94
C LEU A 63 -14.51 3.19 26.38
N THR A 64 -13.37 3.88 26.45
CA THR A 64 -12.07 3.36 25.98
C THR A 64 -11.21 2.88 27.13
N LYS A 65 -10.31 1.94 26.84
CA LYS A 65 -9.23 1.51 27.75
C LYS A 65 -7.87 1.93 27.21
N GLU A 66 -6.90 2.08 28.10
CA GLU A 66 -5.52 2.34 27.72
C GLU A 66 -4.95 1.14 26.95
N LEU A 67 -4.15 1.42 25.92
CA LEU A 67 -3.49 0.39 25.14
C LEU A 67 -2.24 -0.07 25.88
N ASP A 68 -2.14 -1.37 26.17
CA ASP A 68 -0.95 -2.00 26.72
C ASP A 68 -0.18 -2.72 25.59
N PRO A 69 0.94 -2.14 25.10
CA PRO A 69 1.68 -2.71 23.97
C PRO A 69 2.29 -4.08 24.25
N ASP A 70 2.56 -4.42 25.51
CA ASP A 70 3.14 -5.69 25.92
C ASP A 70 2.11 -6.84 25.93
N ARG A 71 0.84 -6.52 25.65
CA ARG A 71 -0.29 -7.45 25.58
C ARG A 71 -0.94 -7.55 24.20
N LEU A 72 -0.27 -7.02 23.17
CA LEU A 72 -0.71 -7.09 21.78
C LEU A 72 -0.48 -8.46 21.13
#